data_AF-A0A2U3CCD5-F1
#
_entry.id   AF-A0A2U3CCD5-F1
#
_cell.length_a   1.000
_cell.length_b   1.000
_cell.length_c   1.000
_cell.angle_alpha   90.00
_cell.angle_beta   90.00
_cell.angle_gamma   90.00
#
_symmetry.space_group_name_H-M   'P 1'
#
loop_
_entity.id
_entity.type
_entity.pdbx_description
1 polymer ?
#
loop_
_entity_poly.entity_id
_entity_poly.type
_entity_poly.pdbx_seq_one_letter_code
_entity_poly.pdbx_strand_id
1 'polypeptide(L)' 'MTSREKVVQTTLSPEEHAILRDYATQHNLSLKEAVKQAILALLKSDKVVADDPYFSLKTKSLVDNENASQEVDQILYRTS' A
#
# COMPACT_ATOMS: atom_id res chain seq x y z
N MET A 1 24.91 23.86 -9.50
CA MET A 1 24.10 22.63 -9.71
C MET A 1 22.64 23.06 -9.80
N THR A 2 22.03 23.02 -10.97
CA THR A 2 20.61 23.36 -11.15
C THR A 2 19.76 22.14 -10.79
N SER A 3 18.99 22.22 -9.70
CA SER A 3 17.97 21.18 -9.40
C SER A 3 16.93 21.18 -10.51
N ARG A 4 16.76 20.03 -11.19
CA ARG A 4 15.68 19.79 -12.16
C ARG A 4 14.36 19.48 -11.43
N GLU A 5 13.89 20.40 -10.60
CA GLU A 5 12.57 20.24 -9.99
C GLU A 5 11.49 20.35 -11.05
N LYS A 6 10.49 19.47 -10.97
CA LYS A 6 9.31 19.47 -11.82
C LYS A 6 8.12 19.92 -10.98
N VAL A 7 7.30 20.81 -11.54
CA VAL A 7 6.10 21.31 -10.87
C VAL A 7 4.91 20.47 -11.31
N VAL A 8 4.10 20.05 -10.34
CA VAL A 8 2.80 19.41 -10.56
C VAL A 8 1.73 20.40 -10.12
N GLN A 9 0.73 20.65 -10.97
CA GLN A 9 -0.41 21.51 -10.69
C GLN A 9 -1.69 20.70 -10.84
N THR A 10 -2.62 20.90 -9.91
CA THR A 10 -3.96 20.29 -9.94
C THR A 10 -4.97 21.23 -9.29
N THR A 11 -6.25 20.98 -9.52
CA THR A 11 -7.36 21.68 -8.88
C THR A 11 -7.96 20.80 -7.80
N LEU A 12 -8.25 21.38 -6.64
CA LEU A 12 -8.97 20.73 -5.56
C LEU A 12 -10.34 21.39 -5.42
N SER A 13 -11.36 20.58 -5.17
CA SER A 13 -12.64 21.06 -4.67
C SER A 13 -12.47 21.70 -3.28
N PRO A 14 -13.45 22.50 -2.81
CA PRO A 14 -13.40 23.10 -1.49
C PRO A 14 -13.26 22.06 -0.36
N GLU A 15 -13.91 20.89 -0.51
CA GLU A 15 -13.88 19.79 0.46
C GLU A 15 -12.50 19.14 0.52
N GLU A 16 -11.91 18.78 -0.63
CA GLU A 16 -10.55 18.21 -0.68
C GLU A 16 -9.50 19.17 -0.12
N HIS A 17 -9.65 20.47 -0.40
CA HIS A 17 -8.77 21.48 0.15
C HIS A 17 -8.92 21.61 1.67
N ALA A 18 -10.13 21.51 2.22
CA ALA A 18 -10.37 21.52 3.65
C ALA A 18 -9.68 20.34 4.35
N ILE A 19 -9.87 19.12 3.82
CA ILE A 19 -9.22 17.90 4.32
C ILE A 19 -7.69 18.05 4.31
N LEU A 20 -7.12 18.55 3.20
CA LEU A 20 -5.69 18.77 3.08
C LEU A 20 -5.16 19.81 4.08
N ARG A 21 -5.93 20.89 4.31
CA ARG A 21 -5.58 21.93 5.28
C ARG A 21 -5.58 21.38 6.70
N ASP A 22 -6.61 20.63 7.07
CA ASP A 22 -6.73 20.06 8.42
C ASP A 22 -5.57 19.12 8.72
N TYR A 23 -5.23 18.23 7.77
CA TYR A 23 -4.06 17.37 7.85
C TYR A 23 -2.77 18.20 8.01
N ALA A 24 -2.56 19.21 7.17
CA ALA A 24 -1.37 20.05 7.24
C ALA A 24 -1.25 20.76 8.60
N THR A 25 -2.35 21.27 9.16
CA THR A 25 -2.39 21.92 10.47
C THR A 25 -2.07 20.94 11.60
N GLN A 26 -2.66 19.75 11.60
CA GLN A 26 -2.41 18.73 12.62
C GLN A 26 -0.93 18.30 12.65
N HIS A 27 -0.26 18.30 11.50
CA HIS A 27 1.12 17.85 11.36
C HIS A 27 2.15 18.99 11.30
N ASN A 28 1.75 20.25 11.50
CA ASN A 28 2.62 21.43 11.35
C ASN A 28 3.37 21.48 10.00
N LEU A 29 2.68 21.12 8.92
CA LEU A 29 3.21 21.11 7.56
C LEU A 29 2.63 22.26 6.74
N SER A 30 3.35 22.68 5.70
CA SER A 30 2.75 23.44 4.61
C SER A 30 1.89 22.53 3.72
N LEU A 31 0.91 23.09 3.01
CA LEU A 31 0.09 22.34 2.04
C LEU A 31 0.95 21.61 1.00
N LYS A 32 2.07 22.22 0.56
CA LYS A 32 2.99 21.62 -0.41
C LYS A 32 3.68 20.38 0.15
N GLU A 33 4.09 20.43 1.41
CA GLU A 33 4.72 19.29 2.09
C GLU A 33 3.72 18.17 2.34
N ALA A 34 2.50 18.51 2.76
CA ALA A 34 1.42 17.55 2.94
C ALA A 34 1.10 16.81 1.63
N VAL A 35 0.94 17.52 0.51
CA VAL A 35 0.73 16.91 -0.82
C VAL A 35 1.90 16.01 -1.22
N LYS A 36 3.14 16.48 -1.03
CA LYS A 36 4.34 15.70 -1.34
C LYS A 36 4.39 14.42 -0.52
N GLN A 37 4.08 14.48 0.77
CA GLN A 37 4.02 13.31 1.64
C GLN A 37 2.91 12.34 1.22
N ALA A 38 1.71 12.83 0.93
CA ALA A 38 0.60 12.00 0.49
C ALA A 38 0.92 11.24 -0.81
N ILE A 39 1.49 11.93 -1.81
CA ILE A 39 1.93 11.31 -3.07
C ILE A 39 3.00 10.25 -2.79
N LEU A 40 4.00 10.55 -1.95
CA LEU A 40 5.06 9.59 -1.61
C LEU A 40 4.53 8.40 -0.83
N ALA A 41 3.58 8.60 0.08
CA ALA A 41 2.96 7.53 0.86
C ALA A 41 2.18 6.59 -0.06
N LEU A 42 1.35 7.14 -0.95
CA LEU A 42 0.61 6.39 -1.96
C LEU A 42 1.55 5.56 -2.84
N LEU A 43 2.57 6.18 -3.43
CA LEU A 43 3.51 5.49 -4.31
C LEU A 43 4.39 4.45 -3.59
N LYS A 44 4.53 4.55 -2.27
CA LYS A 44 5.22 3.54 -1.47
C LYS A 44 4.30 2.40 -1.08
N SER A 45 3.04 2.67 -0.76
CA SER A 45 2.05 1.62 -0.44
C SER A 45 1.64 0.81 -1.66
N ASP A 46 1.63 1.42 -2.86
CA ASP A 46 1.28 0.75 -4.11
C ASP A 46 2.39 -0.19 -4.63
N LYS A 47 3.57 -0.14 -4.02
CA LYS A 47 4.62 -1.10 -4.28
C LYS A 47 4.39 -2.32 -3.40
N VAL A 48 3.86 -3.38 -4.02
CA VAL A 48 4.05 -4.76 -3.54
C VAL A 48 5.54 -4.93 -3.23
N VAL A 49 5.86 -5.41 -2.03
CA VAL A 49 7.24 -5.70 -1.64
C VAL A 49 7.76 -6.75 -2.62
N ALA A 50 8.65 -6.34 -3.54
CA ALA A 50 9.14 -7.23 -4.58
C ALA A 50 9.89 -8.45 -4.01
N ASP A 51 10.46 -8.31 -2.81
CA ASP A 51 11.11 -9.36 -2.02
C ASP A 51 10.21 -9.91 -0.90
N ASP A 52 8.88 -9.83 -1.03
CA ASP A 52 8.02 -10.44 -0.03
C ASP A 52 8.28 -11.96 -0.03
N PRO A 53 8.72 -12.55 1.10
CA PRO A 53 8.94 -13.98 1.18
C PRO A 53 7.67 -14.75 0.80
N TYR A 54 6.46 -14.22 1.04
CA TYR A 54 5.19 -14.83 0.67
C TYR A 54 4.98 -14.95 -0.85
N PHE A 55 5.51 -14.02 -1.66
CA PHE A 55 5.44 -14.11 -3.14
C PHE A 55 6.54 -15.01 -3.74
N SER A 56 7.58 -15.34 -2.96
CA SER A 56 8.63 -16.30 -3.34
C SER A 56 8.33 -17.75 -2.93
N LEU A 57 7.26 -17.96 -2.15
CA LEU A 57 6.79 -19.30 -1.81
C LEU A 57 6.29 -19.99 -3.08
N LYS A 58 7.04 -20.97 -3.56
CA LYS A 58 6.51 -21.94 -4.53
C LYS A 58 5.28 -22.56 -3.88
N THR A 59 4.12 -22.40 -4.52
CA THR A 59 2.94 -23.19 -4.15
C THR A 59 3.37 -24.65 -4.19
N LYS A 60 3.25 -25.36 -3.07
CA LYS A 60 3.33 -26.82 -3.12
C LYS A 60 2.21 -27.23 -4.06
N SER A 61 2.57 -27.78 -5.21
CA SER A 61 1.59 -28.33 -6.14
C SER A 61 0.88 -29.47 -5.42
N LEU A 62 -0.27 -29.17 -4.83
CA LEU A 62 -1.19 -30.14 -4.26
C LEU A 62 -2.11 -30.73 -5.35
N VAL A 63 -1.84 -30.39 -6.61
CA VAL A 63 -2.66 -30.70 -7.79
C VAL A 63 -2.84 -32.21 -8.00
N ASP A 64 -1.93 -33.05 -7.48
CA ASP A 64 -2.03 -34.51 -7.61
C ASP A 64 -2.53 -35.21 -6.33
N ASN A 65 -2.98 -34.47 -5.32
CA ASN A 65 -3.53 -35.06 -4.09
C ASN A 65 -4.95 -34.54 -3.86
N GLU A 66 -5.95 -35.31 -4.28
CA GLU A 66 -7.38 -35.00 -4.09
C GLU A 66 -7.75 -34.73 -2.61
N ASN A 67 -6.92 -35.17 -1.66
CA ASN A 67 -7.10 -35.00 -0.21
C ASN A 67 -6.40 -33.75 0.38
N ALA A 68 -5.66 -33.00 -0.43
CA ALA A 68 -4.88 -31.86 0.03
C ALA A 68 -5.71 -30.77 0.73
N SER A 69 -6.94 -30.55 0.25
CA SER A 69 -7.85 -29.59 0.88
C SER A 69 -8.31 -30.06 2.25
N GLN A 70 -8.54 -31.36 2.43
CA GLN A 70 -8.98 -31.93 3.71
C GLN A 70 -7.88 -31.90 4.77
N GLU A 71 -6.62 -32.14 4.37
CA GLU A 71 -5.47 -32.02 5.28
C GLU A 71 -5.26 -30.59 5.75
N VAL A 72 -5.41 -29.61 4.86
CA VAL A 72 -5.30 -28.19 5.21
C VAL A 72 -6.42 -27.77 6.16
N ASP A 73 -7.66 -28.23 5.93
CA ASP A 73 -8.78 -27.94 6.81
C ASP A 73 -8.63 -28.57 8.21
N GLN A 74 -8.10 -29.80 8.32
CA GLN A 74 -7.82 -30.41 9.63
C GLN A 74 -6.76 -29.63 10.43
N ILE A 75 -5.73 -29.11 9.75
CA ILE A 75 -4.68 -28.31 10.40
C ILE A 75 -5.22 -26.95 10.86
N LEU A 76 -6.02 -26.30 10.02
CA LEU A 76 -6.52 -24.94 10.28
C LEU A 76 -7.67 -24.92 11.28
N TYR A 77 -8.59 -25.88 11.20
CA TYR A 77 -9.81 -25.88 11.99
C TYR A 77 -9.81 -26.90 13.13
N ARG A 78 -8.79 -27.77 13.24
CA ARG A 78 -8.64 -28.77 14.32
C ARG A 78 -9.91 -29.59 14.54
N THR A 79 -10.68 -29.83 13.47
CA THR A 79 -11.93 -30.58 13.55
C THR A 79 -11.59 -32.07 13.58
N SER A 80 -11.63 -32.63 14.79
CA SER A 80 -11.63 -34.06 15.08
C SER A 80 -12.93 -34.73 14.64
#